data_AF-A0A5N8WGH2-F1
#
_entry.id   AF-A0A5N8WGH2-F1
#
_cell.length_a   1.000
_cell.length_b   1.000
_cell.length_c   1.000
_cell.angle_alpha   90.00
_cell.angle_beta   90.00
_cell.angle_gamma   90.00
#
_symmetry.space_group_name_H-M   'P 1'
#
loop_
_entity.id
_entity.type
_entity.pdbx_description
1 polymer ?
#
loop_
_entity_poly.entity_id
_entity_poly.type
_entity_poly.pdbx_seq_one_letter_code
_entity_poly.pdbx_strand_id
1 'polypeptide(L)' 'MPFTAGDWCWGLACGRDPVSGRWRGWYGLRVRGEALWALGLHPEQPTAVVSGDSPPGWWHAAGERYATRWGA' A
#
# COMPACT_ATOMS: atom_id res chain seq x y z
N MET A 1 -15.86 11.59 4.96
CA MET A 1 -14.47 11.20 4.64
C MET A 1 -13.79 10.80 5.94
N PRO A 2 -13.32 9.53 6.09
CA PRO A 2 -12.78 9.01 7.34
C PRO A 2 -11.33 9.45 7.64
N PHE A 3 -10.70 10.17 6.72
CA PHE A 3 -9.34 10.69 6.83
C PHE A 3 -9.33 12.21 6.91
N THR A 4 -8.47 12.76 7.76
CA THR A 4 -8.11 14.17 7.83
C THR A 4 -6.88 14.44 6.96
N ALA A 5 -6.56 15.72 6.74
CA ALA A 5 -5.44 16.13 5.89
C ALA A 5 -4.06 15.65 6.40
N GLY A 6 -3.93 15.31 7.68
CA GLY A 6 -2.70 14.79 8.27
C GLY A 6 -2.56 13.27 8.23
N ASP A 7 -3.63 12.56 7.89
CA ASP A 7 -3.69 11.09 7.95
C ASP A 7 -3.07 10.42 6.72
N TRP A 8 -2.83 11.18 5.66
CA TRP A 8 -2.23 10.66 4.45
C TRP A 8 -1.32 11.69 3.81
N CYS A 9 -0.34 11.20 3.08
CA CYS A 9 0.46 12.01 2.19
C CYS A 9 0.60 11.31 0.85
N TRP A 10 0.84 12.08 -0.19
CA TRP A 10 1.12 11.56 -1.50
C TRP A 10 2.47 12.07 -2.01
N GLY A 11 3.16 11.23 -2.75
CA GLY A 11 4.45 11.54 -3.35
C GLY A 11 4.40 11.28 -4.85
N LEU A 12 5.19 12.04 -5.58
CA LEU A 12 5.42 11.86 -7.01
C LEU A 12 6.82 11.31 -7.22
N ALA A 13 6.92 10.30 -8.07
CA ALA A 13 8.20 9.79 -8.53
C ALA A 13 8.17 9.57 -10.03
N CYS A 14 9.29 9.83 -10.70
CA CYS A 14 9.48 9.52 -12.12
C CYS A 14 10.81 8.78 -12.28
N GLY A 15 10.86 7.84 -13.21
CA GLY A 15 12.00 6.96 -13.34
C GLY A 15 11.86 6.02 -14.51
N ARG A 16 12.98 5.39 -14.89
CA ARG A 16 13.01 4.42 -15.95
C ARG A 16 12.51 3.08 -15.42
N ASP A 17 11.51 2.52 -16.08
CA ASP A 17 10.99 1.20 -15.73
C ASP A 17 12.06 0.14 -16.04
N PRO A 18 12.48 -0.69 -15.07
CA PRO A 18 13.55 -1.66 -15.24
C PRO A 18 13.14 -2.86 -16.10
N VAL A 19 11.85 -3.08 -16.36
CA VAL A 19 11.37 -4.14 -17.25
C VAL A 19 11.27 -3.66 -18.70
N SER A 20 10.54 -2.56 -18.93
CA SER A 20 10.28 -2.04 -20.28
C SER A 20 11.27 -0.99 -20.76
N GLY A 21 12.13 -0.46 -19.88
CA GLY A 21 13.11 0.59 -20.20
C GLY A 21 12.49 1.96 -20.51
N ARG A 22 11.16 2.11 -20.42
CA ARG A 22 10.45 3.37 -20.71
C ARG A 22 10.40 4.26 -19.46
N TRP A 23 10.35 5.57 -19.65
CA TRP A 23 10.02 6.49 -18.56
C TRP A 23 8.60 6.23 -18.07
N ARG A 24 8.43 6.12 -16.75
CA ARG A 24 7.15 6.03 -16.08
C ARG A 24 7.10 7.02 -14.93
N GLY A 25 5.90 7.48 -14.63
CA GLY A 25 5.58 8.22 -13.41
C GLY A 25 4.78 7.35 -12.46
N TRP A 26 4.92 7.60 -11.16
CA TRP A 26 4.19 6.95 -10.09
C TRP A 26 3.64 7.99 -9.12
N TYR A 27 2.45 7.71 -8.59
CA TYR A 27 1.85 8.40 -7.46
C TYR A 27 1.86 7.42 -6.29
N GLY A 28 2.64 7.71 -5.26
CA GLY A 28 2.66 6.92 -4.03
C GLY A 28 1.72 7.53 -3.00
N LEU A 29 0.76 6.76 -2.49
CA LEU A 29 -0.11 7.17 -1.39
C LEU A 29 0.36 6.46 -0.11
N ARG A 30 0.61 7.22 0.95
CA ARG A 30 0.92 6.71 2.29
C ARG A 30 -0.16 7.16 3.25
N VAL A 31 -0.64 6.25 4.09
CA VAL A 31 -1.64 6.52 5.12
C VAL A 31 -1.00 6.18 6.47
N ARG A 32 -1.20 7.03 7.46
CA ARG A 32 -0.76 6.79 8.83
C ARG A 32 -1.49 5.57 9.39
N GLY A 33 -0.78 4.68 10.06
CA GLY A 33 -1.35 3.42 10.56
C GLY A 33 -2.55 3.68 11.46
N GLU A 34 -2.43 4.62 12.38
CA GLU A 34 -3.47 5.04 13.31
C GLU A 34 -4.76 5.51 12.62
N ALA A 35 -4.68 6.09 11.41
CA ALA A 35 -5.86 6.53 10.69
C ALA A 35 -6.70 5.35 10.16
N LEU A 36 -6.11 4.16 10.08
CA LEU A 36 -6.82 2.93 9.69
C LEU A 36 -7.84 2.47 10.75
N TRP A 37 -7.76 2.98 11.99
CA TRP A 37 -8.74 2.69 13.04
C TRP A 37 -10.16 3.04 12.62
N ALA A 38 -10.34 4.18 11.93
CA ALA A 38 -11.63 4.66 11.46
C ALA A 38 -12.29 3.72 10.42
N LEU A 39 -11.50 2.83 9.81
CA LEU A 39 -11.95 1.84 8.83
C LEU A 39 -12.03 0.42 9.39
N GLY A 40 -11.64 0.19 10.65
CA GLY A 40 -11.52 -1.16 11.18
C GLY A 40 -10.33 -1.94 10.61
N LEU A 41 -9.36 -1.26 9.98
CA LEU A 41 -8.24 -1.85 9.25
C LEU A 41 -6.91 -1.75 10.01
N HIS A 42 -6.91 -1.25 11.25
CA HIS A 42 -5.69 -1.20 12.04
C HIS A 42 -5.24 -2.62 12.45
N PRO A 43 -3.94 -2.97 12.42
CA PRO A 43 -3.46 -4.31 12.74
C PRO A 43 -3.88 -4.83 14.12
N GLU A 44 -4.11 -3.94 15.09
CA GLU A 44 -4.58 -4.29 16.45
C GLU A 44 -6.12 -4.39 16.56
N GLN A 45 -6.88 -4.07 15.50
CA GLN A 45 -8.33 -4.21 15.50
C GLN A 45 -8.76 -5.63 15.11
N PRO A 46 -9.71 -6.25 15.83
CA PRO A 46 -10.22 -7.59 15.48
C PRO A 46 -10.80 -7.66 14.06
N THR A 47 -11.40 -6.58 13.57
CA THR A 47 -11.98 -6.49 12.22
C THR A 47 -10.93 -6.49 11.11
N ALA A 48 -9.67 -6.20 11.42
CA ALA A 48 -8.58 -6.22 10.44
C ALA A 48 -8.03 -7.64 10.19
N VAL A 49 -8.46 -8.62 10.99
CA VAL A 49 -8.05 -10.02 10.83
C VAL A 49 -8.64 -10.57 9.53
N VAL A 50 -7.76 -10.97 8.61
CA VAL A 50 -8.17 -11.66 7.38
C VAL A 50 -8.56 -13.09 7.75
N SER A 51 -9.86 -13.35 7.87
CA SER A 51 -10.41 -14.67 8.23
C SER A 51 -10.80 -15.54 7.04
N GLY A 52 -10.59 -15.06 5.81
CA GLY A 52 -10.87 -15.81 4.58
C GLY A 52 -9.67 -16.60 4.10
N ASP A 53 -9.90 -17.51 3.16
CA ASP A 53 -8.81 -18.20 2.46
C ASP A 53 -7.84 -17.16 1.89
N SER A 54 -6.55 -17.40 2.11
CA SER A 54 -5.52 -16.52 1.54
C SER A 54 -5.70 -16.47 0.02
N PRO A 55 -5.63 -15.28 -0.60
CA PRO A 55 -5.65 -15.16 -2.04
C PRO A 55 -4.60 -16.08 -2.70
N PRO A 56 -4.79 -16.45 -3.98
CA PRO A 56 -3.82 -17.27 -4.70
C PRO A 56 -2.40 -16.72 -4.55
N GLY A 57 -1.39 -17.61 -4.44
CA GLY A 57 -0.02 -17.21 -4.11
C GLY A 57 0.62 -16.16 -5.04
N TRP A 58 0.15 -16.04 -6.29
CA TRP A 58 0.58 -14.99 -7.20
C TRP A 58 0.22 -13.57 -6.72
N TRP A 59 -0.84 -13.44 -5.92
CA TRP A 59 -1.31 -12.18 -5.33
C TRP A 59 -0.35 -11.70 -4.24
N HIS A 60 0.05 -12.59 -3.33
CA HIS A 60 1.05 -12.29 -2.30
C HIS A 60 2.40 -11.92 -2.91
N ALA A 61 2.86 -12.68 -3.90
CA ALA A 61 4.12 -12.42 -4.58
C ALA A 61 4.13 -11.05 -5.28
N ALA A 62 2.98 -10.54 -5.75
CA ALA A 62 2.89 -9.18 -6.30
C ALA A 62 3.06 -8.10 -5.22
N GLY A 63 2.42 -8.28 -4.06
CA GLY A 63 2.55 -7.39 -2.90
C GLY A 63 3.98 -7.36 -2.34
N GLU A 64 4.61 -8.51 -2.18
CA GLU A 64 6.00 -8.64 -1.71
C GLU A 64 6.99 -7.96 -2.66
N ARG A 65 6.84 -8.15 -3.98
CA ARG A 65 7.67 -7.45 -4.98
C ARG A 65 7.51 -5.93 -4.90
N TYR A 66 6.31 -5.44 -4.63
CA TYR A 66 6.06 -4.01 -4.46
C TYR A 66 6.75 -3.48 -3.20
N ALA A 67 6.58 -4.16 -2.06
CA ALA A 67 7.19 -3.80 -0.79
C ALA A 67 8.73 -3.77 -0.88
N THR A 68 9.35 -4.79 -1.47
CA THR A 68 10.81 -4.84 -1.67
C THR A 68 11.32 -3.70 -2.56
N ARG A 69 10.52 -3.26 -3.53
CA ARG A 69 10.94 -2.25 -4.50
C ARG A 69 10.73 -0.82 -4.04
N TRP A 70 9.77 -0.58 -3.15
CA TRP A 70 9.31 0.77 -2.80
C TRP A 70 9.08 1.02 -1.30
N GLY A 71 9.33 0.03 -0.43
CA GLY A 71 9.01 0.08 0.99
C GLY A 71 10.04 0.78 1.89
N ALA A 72 10.92 1.62 1.34
CA ALA A 72 11.91 2.41 2.09
C ALA A 72 11.43 3.85 2.32
#